data_AF-A0A2V9TV53-F1
#
_entry.id   AF-A0A2V9TV53-F1
#
_cell.length_a   1.000
_cell.length_b   1.000
_cell.length_c   1.000
_cell.angle_alpha   90.00
_cell.angle_beta   90.00
_cell.angle_gamma   90.00
#
_symmetry.space_group_name_H-M   'P 1'
#
loop_
_entity.id
_entity.type
_entity.pdbx_description
1 polymer ?
#
loop_
_entity_poly.entity_id
_entity_poly.type
_entity_poly.pdbx_seq_one_letter_code
_entity_poly.pdbx_strand_id
1 'polypeptide(L)' 'MENLSLDGNNLEWKKMFQEALVEVNPQKLKEKIAESEAAIFQRLQALQPASDNVEELRALQDASNALLVLKREVLKFPDW' A
#
# COMPACT_ATOMS: atom_id res chain seq x y z
N MET A 1 28.52 5.36 9.99
CA MET A 1 28.07 5.34 8.58
C MET A 1 26.79 4.55 8.52
N GLU A 2 25.82 5.07 7.76
CA GLU A 2 24.64 4.40 7.20
C GLU A 2 23.57 3.87 8.16
N ASN A 3 22.60 4.73 8.48
CA ASN A 3 21.23 4.33 8.78
C ASN A 3 20.21 5.13 7.93
N LEU A 4 20.59 5.51 6.71
CA LEU A 4 19.76 6.27 5.76
C LEU A 4 18.87 5.36 4.89
N SER A 5 18.91 4.03 5.08
CA SER A 5 18.20 3.06 4.23
C SER A 5 16.91 2.48 4.84
N LEU A 6 16.65 2.69 6.15
CA LEU A 6 15.44 2.17 6.80
C LEU A 6 14.19 3.04 6.51
N ASP A 7 14.38 4.32 6.20
CA ASP A 7 13.29 5.26 5.98
C ASP A 7 12.70 5.17 4.56
N GLY A 8 13.51 4.77 3.57
CA GLY A 8 13.07 4.64 2.18
C GLY A 8 11.94 3.63 2.00
N ASN A 9 12.08 2.45 2.62
CA ASN A 9 11.05 1.40 2.61
C ASN A 9 9.80 1.75 3.45
N ASN A 10 9.90 2.68 4.42
CA ASN A 10 8.73 3.16 5.17
C ASN A 10 7.84 4.06 4.29
N LEU A 11 8.43 4.82 3.38
CA LEU A 11 7.70 5.79 2.57
C LEU A 11 7.23 5.23 1.23
N GLU A 12 7.86 4.16 0.73
CA GLU A 12 7.53 3.58 -0.57
C GLU A 12 6.06 3.13 -0.66
N TRP A 13 5.57 2.37 0.32
CA TRP A 13 4.18 1.90 0.32
C TRP A 13 3.17 3.07 0.38
N LYS A 14 3.50 4.15 1.11
CA LYS A 14 2.68 5.37 1.20
C LYS A 14 2.63 6.08 -0.14
N LYS A 15 3.77 6.20 -0.82
CA LYS A 15 3.85 6.83 -2.14
C LYS A 15 3.03 6.05 -3.17
N MET A 16 3.23 4.74 -3.26
CA MET A 16 2.47 3.90 -4.21
C MET A 16 0.97 4.01 -3.94
N PHE A 17 0.57 3.92 -2.67
CA PHE A 17 -0.82 4.10 -2.26
C PHE A 17 -1.39 5.46 -2.67
N GLN A 18 -0.66 6.56 -2.44
CA GLN A 18 -1.07 7.90 -2.86
C GLN A 18 -1.22 8.03 -4.38
N GLU A 19 -0.30 7.44 -5.16
CA GLU A 19 -0.40 7.43 -6.62
C GLU A 19 -1.64 6.67 -7.09
N ALA A 20 -2.00 5.56 -6.44
CA ALA A 20 -3.22 4.82 -6.74
C ALA A 20 -4.50 5.63 -6.41
N LEU A 21 -4.50 6.43 -5.33
CA LEU A 21 -5.67 7.24 -4.95
C LEU A 21 -5.98 8.37 -5.96
N VAL A 22 -4.97 8.91 -6.64
CA VAL A 22 -5.13 10.06 -7.56
C VAL A 22 -5.18 9.66 -9.03
N GLU A 23 -4.97 8.38 -9.36
CA GLU A 23 -5.03 7.89 -10.74
C GLU A 23 -6.47 7.77 -11.23
N VAL A 24 -6.75 8.43 -12.34
CA VAL A 24 -8.09 8.54 -12.94
C VAL A 24 -8.28 7.61 -14.14
N ASN A 25 -7.18 7.14 -14.74
CA ASN A 25 -7.22 6.20 -15.85
C ASN A 25 -7.39 4.76 -15.31
N PRO A 26 -8.49 4.04 -15.62
CA PRO A 26 -8.75 2.72 -15.07
C PRO A 26 -7.66 1.67 -15.36
N GLN A 27 -7.02 1.75 -16.53
CA GLN A 27 -5.98 0.80 -16.91
C GLN A 27 -4.71 1.02 -16.07
N LYS A 28 -4.31 2.28 -15.89
CA LYS A 28 -3.17 2.64 -15.03
C LYS A 28 -3.48 2.45 -13.56
N LEU A 29 -4.73 2.69 -13.16
CA LEU A 29 -5.19 2.46 -11.79
C LEU A 29 -5.02 0.99 -11.40
N LYS A 30 -5.32 0.06 -12.30
CA LYS A 30 -5.08 -1.37 -12.07
C LYS A 30 -3.61 -1.66 -11.76
N GLU A 31 -2.69 -1.08 -12.54
CA GLU A 31 -1.24 -1.23 -12.34
C GLU A 31 -0.80 -0.62 -11.01
N LYS A 32 -1.26 0.61 -10.71
CA LYS A 32 -0.94 1.33 -9.47
C LYS A 32 -1.45 0.64 -8.21
N ILE A 33 -2.64 0.04 -8.30
CA ILE A 33 -3.16 -0.78 -7.20
C ILE A 33 -2.27 -2.00 -6.97
N ALA A 34 -1.85 -2.72 -8.03
CA ALA A 34 -0.98 -3.89 -7.88
C ALA A 34 0.40 -3.52 -7.31
N GLU A 35 0.99 -2.41 -7.76
CA GLU A 35 2.23 -1.86 -7.20
C GLU A 35 2.08 -1.50 -5.72
N SER A 36 0.95 -0.88 -5.35
CA SER A 36 0.66 -0.51 -3.96
C SER A 36 0.50 -1.73 -3.05
N GLU A 37 -0.22 -2.75 -3.50
CA GLU A 37 -0.41 -3.99 -2.75
C GLU A 37 0.91 -4.73 -2.52
N ALA A 38 1.78 -4.78 -3.55
CA ALA A 38 3.10 -5.38 -3.42
C ALA A 38 3.95 -4.64 -2.37
N ALA A 39 3.97 -3.30 -2.42
CA ALA A 39 4.73 -2.49 -1.47
C ALA A 39 4.19 -2.62 -0.03
N ILE A 40 2.87 -2.61 0.15
CA ILE A 40 2.22 -2.84 1.46
C ILE A 40 2.58 -4.23 2.00
N PHE A 41 2.52 -5.27 1.16
CA PHE A 41 2.85 -6.64 1.56
C PHE A 41 4.32 -6.78 1.96
N GLN A 42 5.24 -6.15 1.23
CA GLN A 42 6.66 -6.10 1.60
C GLN A 42 6.87 -5.38 2.93
N ARG A 43 6.17 -4.27 3.17
CA ARG A 43 6.26 -3.56 4.45
C ARG A 43 5.74 -4.38 5.61
N LEU A 44 4.61 -5.06 5.45
CA LEU A 44 4.05 -5.97 6.45
C LEU A 44 5.03 -7.09 6.82
N GLN A 45 5.74 -7.67 5.84
CA GLN A 45 6.78 -8.67 6.11
C GLN A 45 8.00 -8.10 6.84
N ALA A 46 8.36 -6.85 6.55
CA ALA A 46 9.49 -6.17 7.19
C ALA A 46 9.17 -5.70 8.63
N LEU A 47 7.89 -5.55 8.97
CA LEU A 47 7.44 -5.22 10.32
C LEU A 47 7.65 -6.44 11.24
N GLN A 48 8.70 -6.39 12.05
CA GLN A 48 8.95 -7.41 13.06
C GLN A 48 7.88 -7.38 14.17
N PRO A 49 7.48 -8.55 14.73
CA PRO A 49 6.45 -8.63 15.76
C PRO A 49 6.77 -7.93 17.09
N ALA A 50 8.01 -7.46 17.29
CA ALA A 50 8.54 -7.00 18.58
C ALA A 50 8.49 -5.48 18.78
N SER A 51 8.03 -4.71 17.79
CA SER A 51 8.05 -3.24 17.85
C SER A 51 6.63 -2.68 17.93
N ASP A 52 6.46 -1.62 18.73
CA ASP A 52 5.23 -0.82 18.97
C ASP A 52 4.68 -0.13 17.70
N ASN A 53 4.73 -0.78 16.54
CA ASN A 53 4.32 -0.27 15.23
C ASN A 53 2.82 -0.42 15.00
N VAL A 54 2.01 -0.40 16.07
CA VAL A 54 0.55 -0.61 16.02
C VAL A 54 -0.11 0.42 15.10
N GLU A 55 0.35 1.67 15.12
CA GLU A 55 -0.15 2.72 14.25
C GLU A 55 0.17 2.46 12.77
N GLU A 56 1.39 2.00 12.47
CA GLU A 56 1.78 1.69 11.10
C GLU A 56 1.04 0.45 10.56
N LEU A 57 0.86 -0.58 11.39
CA LEU A 57 0.06 -1.75 11.05
C LEU A 57 -1.38 -1.35 10.72
N ARG A 58 -1.98 -0.47 11.54
CA ARG A 58 -3.32 0.05 11.28
C ARG A 58 -3.37 0.81 9.94
N ALA A 59 -2.39 1.68 9.69
CA ALA A 59 -2.32 2.44 8.45
C ALA A 59 -2.17 1.54 7.20
N LEU A 60 -1.37 0.47 7.29
CA LEU A 60 -1.22 -0.52 6.22
C LEU A 60 -2.53 -1.30 5.95
N GLN A 61 -3.26 -1.63 7.02
CA GLN A 61 -4.55 -2.32 6.90
C GLN A 61 -5.64 -1.39 6.32
N ASP A 62 -5.68 -0.14 6.77
CA ASP A 62 -6.58 0.88 6.22
C ASP A 62 -6.28 1.14 4.73
N ALA A 63 -5.00 1.22 4.34
CA ALA A 63 -4.60 1.35 2.94
C ALA A 63 -5.03 0.14 2.10
N SER A 64 -4.86 -1.08 2.60
CA SER A 64 -5.30 -2.30 1.91
C SER A 64 -6.82 -2.31 1.68
N ASN A 65 -7.60 -1.91 2.69
CA ASN A 65 -9.05 -1.81 2.57
C ASN A 65 -9.47 -0.75 1.55
N ALA A 66 -8.80 0.41 1.52
CA ALA A 66 -9.06 1.45 0.53
C ALA A 66 -8.76 0.98 -0.90
N LEU A 67 -7.67 0.23 -1.13
CA LEU A 67 -7.36 -0.36 -2.43
C LEU A 67 -8.42 -1.38 -2.87
N LEU A 68 -8.94 -2.19 -1.94
CA LEU A 68 -10.03 -3.11 -2.23
C LEU A 68 -11.30 -2.36 -2.67
N VAL A 69 -11.64 -1.26 -1.99
CA VAL A 69 -12.76 -0.40 -2.38
C VAL A 69 -12.54 0.18 -3.78
N LEU A 70 -11.33 0.64 -4.13
CA LEU A 70 -11.02 1.12 -5.48
C LEU A 70 -11.20 0.04 -6.54
N LYS A 71 -10.72 -1.19 -6.28
CA LYS A 71 -10.91 -2.33 -7.20
C LYS A 71 -12.39 -2.61 -7.46
N ARG A 72 -13.21 -2.57 -6.42
CA ARG A 72 -14.64 -2.87 -6.49
C ARG A 72 -15.43 -1.74 -7.15
N GLU A 73 -15.25 -0.51 -6.67
CA GLU A 73 -16.11 0.61 -7.03
C GLU A 73 -15.69 1.26 -8.35
N VAL A 74 -14.38 1.30 -8.65
CA VAL A 74 -13.85 1.94 -9.86
C VAL A 74 -13.57 0.94 -10.96
N LEU A 75 -12.86 -0.16 -10.66
CA LEU A 75 -12.51 -1.18 -11.67
C LEU A 75 -13.58 -2.24 -11.89
N LYS A 76 -14.65 -2.24 -11.08
CA LYS A 76 -15.76 -3.20 -11.15
C LYS A 76 -15.29 -4.67 -11.12
N PHE A 77 -14.19 -4.95 -10.42
CA PHE A 77 -13.76 -6.33 -10.23
C PHE A 77 -14.77 -7.09 -9.36
N PRO A 78 -15.09 -8.36 -9.72
CA PRO A 78 -16.01 -9.17 -8.94
C PRO A 78 -15.40 -9.54 -7.57
N ASP A 79 -16.25 -9.60 -6.55
CA ASP A 79 -15.91 -10.07 -5.20
C ASP A 79 -15.62 -11.58 -5.27
N TRP A 80 -14.35 -12.01 -5.30
CA TRP A 80 -13.95 -13.42 -5.10
C TRP A 80 -12.86 -13.55 -4.05
#